data_AF-A0A966SGT9-F1
#
_entry.id   AF-A0A966SGT9-F1
#
_cell.length_a   1.000
_cell.length_b   1.000
_cell.length_c   1.000
_cell.angle_alpha   90.00
_cell.angle_beta   90.00
_cell.angle_gamma   90.00
#
_symmetry.space_group_name_H-M   'P 1'
#
loop_
_entity.id
_entity.type
_entity.pdbx_description
1 polymer ?
#
loop_
_entity_poly.entity_id
_entity_poly.type
_entity_poly.pdbx_seq_one_letter_code
_entity_poly.pdbx_strand_id
1 'polypeptide(L)' 'MKSNELLEKIYEASGKLKEEPIPPGFRHADQWAKAWGMHRTNALRACRIGVRTGLLECRKIRRATGSRTALVSFFKPVK' A
#
# COMPACT_ATOMS: atom_id res chain seq x y z
N MET A 1 15.11 -8.52 35.33
CA MET A 1 14.33 -8.18 34.12
C MET A 1 14.12 -9.47 33.35
N LYS A 2 12.87 -9.91 33.19
CA LYS A 2 12.58 -11.17 32.47
C LYS A 2 12.73 -10.90 30.97
N SER A 3 13.23 -11.86 30.19
CA SER A 3 13.51 -11.69 28.75
C SER A 3 12.34 -11.12 27.95
N ASN A 4 11.09 -11.34 28.41
CA ASN A 4 9.88 -10.79 27.82
C ASN A 4 9.77 -9.26 27.94
N GLU A 5 10.19 -8.65 29.04
CA GLU A 5 10.12 -7.20 29.25
C GLU A 5 11.12 -6.46 28.34
N LEU A 6 12.27 -7.09 28.05
CA LEU A 6 13.24 -6.56 27.10
C LEU A 6 12.69 -6.62 25.66
N LEU A 7 12.02 -7.72 25.30
CA LEU A 7 11.37 -7.88 23.99
C LEU A 7 10.24 -6.86 23.80
N GLU A 8 9.41 -6.62 24.83
CA GLU A 8 8.37 -5.59 24.79
C GLU A 8 8.94 -4.19 24.64
N LYS A 9 10.00 -3.85 25.38
CA LYS A 9 10.68 -2.55 25.22
C LYS A 9 11.32 -2.40 23.85
N ILE A 10 11.89 -3.46 23.28
CA ILE A 10 12.40 -3.45 21.89
C ILE A 10 11.24 -3.28 20.92
N TYR A 11 10.08 -3.89 21.17
CA TYR A 11 8.88 -3.75 20.34
C TYR A 11 8.32 -2.32 20.37
N GLU A 12 8.21 -1.72 21.56
CA GLU A 12 7.78 -0.34 21.76
C GLU A 12 8.79 0.67 21.19
N ALA A 13 10.09 0.49 21.46
CA ALA A 13 11.16 1.33 20.95
C ALA A 13 11.38 1.19 19.44
N SER A 14 11.10 0.00 18.87
CA SER A 14 11.12 -0.22 17.42
C SER A 14 10.05 0.59 16.70
N GLY A 15 9.08 1.15 17.45
CA GLY A 15 7.98 1.91 16.91
C GLY A 15 7.39 1.14 15.75
N LYS A 16 6.83 -0.06 16.00
CA LYS A 16 5.95 -0.69 15.00
C LYS A 16 4.83 0.29 14.69
N LEU A 17 5.14 1.16 13.74
CA LEU A 17 4.36 2.27 13.27
C LEU A 17 3.02 1.66 12.91
N LYS A 18 1.97 2.06 13.63
CA LYS A 18 0.59 1.66 13.36
C LYS A 18 0.43 1.61 11.85
N GLU A 19 0.19 0.42 11.30
CA GLU A 19 0.04 0.27 9.85
C GLU A 19 -1.04 1.25 9.40
N GLU A 20 -0.70 2.13 8.46
CA GLU A 20 -1.70 3.03 7.93
C GLU A 20 -2.77 2.19 7.21
N PRO A 21 -4.05 2.28 7.60
CA PRO A 21 -5.09 1.53 6.94
C PRO A 21 -5.12 1.92 5.46
N ILE A 22 -5.12 0.92 4.58
CA ILE A 22 -5.22 1.15 3.14
C ILE A 22 -6.59 1.79 2.88
N PRO A 23 -6.67 3.01 2.33
CA PRO A 23 -7.97 3.62 2.11
C PRO A 23 -8.78 2.82 1.08
N PRO A 24 -10.12 2.83 1.18
CA PRO A 24 -10.98 2.15 0.20
C PRO A 24 -10.63 2.57 -1.23
N GLY A 25 -10.57 1.60 -2.15
CA GLY A 25 -10.23 1.83 -3.56
C GLY A 25 -8.73 1.82 -3.88
N PHE A 26 -7.84 1.80 -2.87
CA PHE A 26 -6.41 1.59 -3.11
C PHE A 26 -6.11 0.10 -3.26
N ARG A 27 -5.33 -0.24 -4.29
CA ARG A 27 -4.86 -1.61 -4.53
C ARG A 27 -3.36 -1.61 -4.79
N HIS A 28 -2.71 -2.69 -4.35
CA HIS A 28 -1.30 -2.94 -4.68
C HIS A 28 -1.17 -3.39 -6.15
N ALA A 29 0.04 -3.21 -6.72
CA ALA A 29 0.34 -3.65 -8.08
C ALA A 29 0.03 -5.14 -8.30
N ASP A 30 0.22 -5.98 -7.28
CA ASP A 30 -0.08 -7.42 -7.35
C ASP A 30 -1.58 -7.72 -7.44
N GLN A 31 -2.40 -6.90 -6.76
CA GLN A 31 -3.86 -7.00 -6.85
C GLN A 31 -4.35 -6.54 -8.23
N TRP A 32 -3.69 -5.53 -8.82
CA TRP A 32 -3.95 -5.11 -10.20
C TRP A 32 -3.54 -6.15 -11.22
N ALA A 33 -2.37 -6.78 -11.03
CA ALA A 33 -1.90 -7.87 -11.87
C ALA A 33 -2.93 -9.01 -11.95
N LYS A 34 -3.48 -9.40 -10.80
CA LYS A 34 -4.57 -10.40 -10.73
C LYS A 34 -5.85 -9.89 -11.40
N ALA A 35 -6.29 -8.67 -11.10
CA ALA A 35 -7.54 -8.12 -11.63
C ALA A 35 -7.53 -7.96 -13.15
N TRP A 36 -6.38 -7.61 -13.74
CA TRP A 36 -6.23 -7.43 -15.18
C TRP A 36 -5.74 -8.68 -15.92
N GLY A 37 -5.50 -9.79 -15.21
CA GLY A 37 -4.99 -11.02 -15.81
C GLY A 37 -3.62 -10.85 -16.48
N MET A 38 -2.71 -10.06 -15.91
CA MET A 38 -1.40 -9.78 -16.50
C MET A 38 -0.24 -9.92 -15.51
N HIS A 39 0.98 -10.05 -16.03
CA HIS A 39 2.18 -10.13 -15.21
C HIS A 39 2.40 -8.86 -14.38
N ARG A 40 2.93 -9.00 -13.16
CA ARG A 40 3.17 -7.92 -12.21
C ARG A 40 3.91 -6.73 -12.81
N THR A 41 4.95 -6.99 -13.59
CA THR A 41 5.76 -5.94 -14.25
C THR A 41 4.92 -5.09 -15.20
N ASN A 42 4.01 -5.72 -15.96
CA ASN A 42 3.13 -5.02 -16.90
C ASN A 42 2.07 -4.22 -16.15
N ALA A 43 1.48 -4.80 -15.10
CA ALA A 43 0.55 -4.08 -14.23
C ALA A 43 1.22 -2.84 -13.60
N LEU A 44 2.46 -2.98 -13.12
CA LEU A 44 3.22 -1.86 -12.56
C LEU A 44 3.51 -0.76 -13.61
N ARG A 45 3.82 -1.15 -14.85
CA ARG A 45 3.99 -0.21 -15.96
C ARG A 45 2.69 0.51 -16.30
N ALA A 46 1.58 -0.21 -16.39
CA ALA A 46 0.25 0.36 -16.62
C ALA A 46 -0.16 1.32 -15.49
N CYS A 47 0.06 0.96 -14.23
CA CYS A 47 -0.18 1.84 -13.09
C CYS A 47 0.65 3.14 -13.18
N ARG A 48 1.94 3.06 -13.56
CA ARG A 48 2.79 4.25 -13.73
C ARG A 48 2.26 5.17 -14.84
N ILE A 49 1.79 4.60 -15.95
CA ILE A 49 1.18 5.37 -17.03
C ILE A 49 -0.10 6.04 -16.54
N GLY A 50 -0.98 5.29 -15.87
CA GLY A 50 -2.22 5.82 -15.30
C GLY A 50 -1.99 6.96 -14.30
N VAL A 51 -0.94 6.88 -13.48
CA VAL A 51 -0.56 7.98 -12.57
C VAL A 51 -0.09 9.21 -13.36
N ARG A 52 0.75 9.01 -14.39
CA ARG A 52 1.25 10.10 -15.23
C ARG A 52 0.12 10.80 -16.01
N THR A 53 -0.90 10.07 -16.42
CA THR A 53 -2.06 10.61 -17.15
C THR A 53 -3.18 11.10 -16.24
N GLY A 54 -3.01 11.07 -14.91
CA GLY A 54 -4.01 11.51 -13.93
C GLY A 54 -5.21 10.57 -13.74
N LEU A 55 -5.18 9.37 -14.33
CA LEU A 55 -6.22 8.35 -14.16
C LEU A 55 -6.13 7.64 -12.79
N LEU A 56 -4.92 7.58 -12.23
CA LEU A 56 -4.62 6.93 -10.96
C LEU A 56 -3.88 7.87 -10.02
N GLU A 57 -4.01 7.64 -8.71
CA GLU A 57 -3.20 8.33 -7.70
C GLU A 57 -2.24 7.34 -7.02
N CYS A 58 -0.99 7.72 -6.80
CA CYS A 58 -0.02 6.88 -6.11
C CYS A 58 0.17 7.38 -4.67
N ARG A 59 -0.06 6.51 -3.67
CA ARG A 59 0.20 6.84 -2.27
C ARG A 59 1.26 5.91 -1.69
N LYS A 60 2.23 6.49 -1.00
CA LYS A 60 3.15 5.70 -0.19
C LYS A 60 2.45 5.42 1.13
N ILE A 61 1.89 4.22 1.27
CA ILE A 61 1.34 3.74 2.54
C ILE A 61 2.49 3.03 3.26
N ARG A 62 2.82 3.50 4.47
CA ARG A 62 3.84 2.84 5.29
C ARG A 62 3.25 1.55 5.86
N ARG A 63 3.55 0.44 5.19
CA ARG A 63 3.50 -0.89 5.82
C ARG A 63 4.79 -1.12 6.57
N ALA A 64 4.73 -1.86 7.68
CA ALA A 64 5.91 -2.41 8.36
C ALA A 64 6.80 -3.23 7.40
N THR A 65 6.27 -3.59 6.22
CA THR A 65 6.94 -4.30 5.13
C THR A 65 6.66 -3.65 3.75
N GLY A 66 7.37 -2.55 3.47
CA GLY A 66 7.94 -2.25 2.15
C GLY A 66 7.12 -2.42 0.86
N SER A 67 5.87 -1.94 0.75
CA SER A 67 5.15 -1.96 -0.55
C SER A 67 4.20 -0.77 -0.77
N ARG A 68 4.36 -0.07 -1.92
CA ARG A 68 3.56 1.08 -2.36
C ARG A 68 2.15 0.64 -2.81
N THR A 69 1.14 1.49 -2.61
CA THR A 69 -0.28 1.22 -2.96
C THR A 69 -0.86 2.40 -3.75
N ALA A 70 -1.59 2.17 -4.84
CA ALA A 70 -2.16 3.25 -5.66
C ALA A 70 -3.70 3.24 -5.58
N LEU A 71 -4.33 4.41 -5.49
CA LEU A 71 -5.78 4.63 -5.52
C LEU A 71 -6.25 4.63 -6.96
N VAL A 72 -7.45 4.11 -7.16
CA VAL A 72 -8.20 4.33 -8.38
C VAL A 72 -9.44 5.14 -8.07
N SER A 73 -9.62 6.23 -8.81
CA SER A 73 -10.59 7.31 -8.57
C SER A 73 -12.08 6.93 -8.69
N PHE A 74 -12.42 5.66 -8.93
CA PHE A 74 -13.81 5.22 -9.16
C PHE A 74 -14.72 5.24 -7.91
N PHE A 75 -14.18 5.51 -6.71
CA PHE A 75 -14.92 5.55 -5.43
C PHE A 75 -15.00 6.96 -4.80
N LYS A 76 -14.96 8.04 -5.58
CA LYS A 76 -15.37 9.35 -5.04
C LYS A 76 -16.91 9.35 -4.91
N PRO A 77 -17.49 9.51 -3.71
CA PRO A 77 -18.90 9.83 -3.59
C PRO A 77 -19.10 11.21 -4.25
N VAL A 78 -20.01 11.25 -5.23
CA VAL A 78 -20.50 12.51 -5.80
C VAL A 78 -21.33 13.18 -4.71
N LYS A 79 -21.00 14.44 -4.38
CA LYS A 79 -21.78 15.27 -3.44
C LYS A 79 -23.20 15.48 -3.95
#